data_AF-A0A3Q9HNU9-F1
#
_entry.id   AF-A0A3Q9HNU9-F1
#
_cell.length_a   1.000
_cell.length_b   1.000
_cell.length_c   1.000
_cell.angle_alpha   90.00
_cell.angle_beta   90.00
_cell.angle_gamma   90.00
#
_symmetry.space_group_name_H-M   'P 1'
#
loop_
_entity.id
_entity.type
_entity.pdbx_description
1 polymer ?
#
loop_
_entity_poly.entity_id
_entity_poly.type
_entity_poly.pdbx_seq_one_letter_code
_entity_poly.pdbx_strand_id
1 'polypeptide(L)' 'MVNITKLKELMNSYGWNMPQFARILEIDYSYLYRIMQGQRQPGKKFYESFIKLCNKEDLNLYDYLNLE' A
#
# COMPACT_ATOMS: atom_id res chain seq x y z
N MET A 1 -11.18 -3.21 -4.50
CA MET A 1 -10.52 -1.99 -3.94
C MET A 1 -9.37 -2.43 -3.02
N VAL A 2 -8.46 -1.54 -2.61
CA VAL A 2 -7.41 -1.89 -1.63
C VAL A 2 -7.96 -1.84 -0.20
N ASN A 3 -7.57 -2.81 0.63
CA ASN A 3 -7.91 -2.87 2.04
C ASN A 3 -6.94 -1.99 2.85
N ILE A 4 -7.37 -0.77 3.19
CA ILE A 4 -6.56 0.19 3.94
C ILE A 4 -6.17 -0.33 5.33
N THR A 5 -7.04 -1.11 5.99
CA THR A 5 -6.76 -1.68 7.31
C THR A 5 -5.59 -2.66 7.22
N LYS A 6 -5.61 -3.56 6.23
CA LYS A 6 -4.52 -4.52 5.98
C LYS A 6 -3.21 -3.83 5.61
N LEU A 7 -3.26 -2.72 4.85
CA LEU A 7 -2.06 -1.92 4.61
C LEU A 7 -1.49 -1.29 5.87
N LYS A 8 -2.34 -0.81 6.79
CA LYS A 8 -1.88 -0.26 8.08
C LYS A 8 -1.26 -1.37 8.95
N GLU A 9 -1.85 -2.55 8.97
CA GLU A 9 -1.28 -3.73 9.65
C GLU A 9 0.10 -4.09 9.10
N LEU A 10 0.25 -4.13 7.76
CA LEU A 10 1.52 -4.36 7.10
C LEU A 10 2.57 -3.29 7.47
N MET A 11 2.20 -2.01 7.42
CA MET A 11 3.11 -0.93 7.81
C MET A 11 3.56 -1.10 9.27
N ASN A 12 2.64 -1.45 10.18
CA ASN A 12 2.95 -1.65 11.58
C ASN A 12 3.86 -2.87 11.80
N SER A 13 3.63 -3.99 11.10
CA SER A 13 4.45 -5.21 11.26
C SER A 13 5.90 -5.00 10.85
N TYR A 14 6.15 -4.12 9.87
CA TYR A 14 7.49 -3.73 9.43
C TYR A 14 8.04 -2.47 10.12
N GLY A 15 7.27 -1.83 10.99
CA GLY A 15 7.65 -0.58 11.65
C GLY A 15 7.79 0.61 10.69
N TRP A 16 7.11 0.59 9.54
CA TRP A 16 7.16 1.66 8.54
C TRP A 16 6.17 2.77 8.88
N ASN A 17 6.66 4.01 8.86
CA ASN A 17 5.81 5.18 8.83
C ASN A 17 5.38 5.54 7.40
N MET A 18 4.41 6.46 7.28
CA MET A 18 3.82 6.84 6.00
C MET A 18 4.86 7.39 4.98
N PRO A 19 5.81 8.27 5.36
CA PRO A 19 6.90 8.68 4.47
C PRO A 19 7.80 7.52 3.99
N GLN A 20 8.15 6.58 4.88
CA GLN A 20 8.94 5.40 4.51
C GLN A 20 8.17 4.53 3.53
N PHE A 21 6.89 4.27 3.78
CA PHE A 21 6.07 3.46 2.91
C PHE A 21 5.90 4.08 1.51
N ALA A 22 5.76 5.41 1.42
CA ALA A 22 5.76 6.13 0.14
C ALA A 22 7.06 5.92 -0.65
N ARG A 23 8.21 5.96 0.04
CA ARG A 23 9.53 5.71 -0.56
C ARG A 23 9.68 4.27 -1.03
N ILE A 24 9.25 3.30 -0.23
CA ILE A 24 9.26 1.87 -0.58
C ILE A 24 8.42 1.61 -1.84
N LEU A 25 7.28 2.27 -1.95
CA LEU A 25 6.40 2.18 -3.12
C LEU A 25 6.81 3.11 -4.27
N GLU A 26 7.86 3.92 -4.13
CA GLU A 26 8.31 4.89 -5.15
C GLU A 26 7.18 5.82 -5.65
N ILE A 27 6.29 6.22 -4.74
CA ILE A 27 5.17 7.13 -5.00
C ILE A 27 5.26 8.38 -4.15
N ASP A 28 4.54 9.42 -4.59
CA ASP A 28 4.44 10.66 -3.82
C ASP A 28 3.73 10.43 -2.47
N TYR A 29 4.25 11.08 -1.42
CA TYR A 29 3.70 10.99 -0.08
C TYR A 29 2.25 11.48 -0.02
N SER A 30 1.93 12.61 -0.66
CA SER A 30 0.59 13.18 -0.63
C SER A 30 -0.41 12.28 -1.36
N TYR A 31 0.04 11.63 -2.43
CA TYR A 31 -0.74 10.63 -3.15
C TYR A 31 -1.03 9.41 -2.27
N LEU A 32 -0.02 8.81 -1.63
CA LEU A 32 -0.22 7.68 -0.70
C LEU A 32 -1.11 8.08 0.48
N TYR A 33 -0.88 9.26 1.06
CA TYR A 33 -1.67 9.77 2.17
C TYR A 33 -3.16 9.81 1.82
N ARG A 34 -3.53 10.37 0.66
CA ARG A 34 -4.93 10.40 0.21
C ARG A 34 -5.53 9.01 0.00
N ILE A 35 -4.74 8.03 -0.46
CA ILE A 35 -5.17 6.62 -0.55
C ILE A 35 -5.45 6.07 0.84
N MET A 36 -4.52 6.24 1.78
CA MET A 36 -4.62 5.69 3.14
C MET A 36 -5.71 6.36 3.99
N GLN A 37 -6.18 7.53 3.59
CA GLN A 37 -7.34 8.22 4.17
C GLN A 37 -8.67 7.88 3.46
N GLY A 38 -8.66 7.05 2.42
CA GLY A 38 -9.85 6.73 1.62
C GLY A 38 -10.35 7.89 0.75
N GLN A 39 -9.61 8.99 0.67
CA GLN A 39 -9.95 10.17 -0.13
C GLN A 39 -9.65 9.98 -1.61
N ARG A 40 -8.85 8.97 -1.96
CA ARG A 40 -8.48 8.66 -3.35
C ARG A 40 -8.34 7.15 -3.55
N GLN A 41 -8.85 6.65 -4.66
CA GLN A 41 -8.61 5.26 -5.06
C GLN A 41 -7.18 5.08 -5.59
N PRO A 42 -6.50 3.97 -5.23
CA PRO A 42 -5.20 3.66 -5.79
C PRO A 42 -5.31 3.43 -7.29
N GLY A 43 -4.47 4.11 -8.05
CA GLY A 43 -4.31 3.93 -9.49
C GLY A 43 -3.20 2.96 -9.85
N LYS A 44 -2.98 2.77 -11.16
CA LYS A 44 -1.99 1.84 -11.75
C LYS A 44 -0.61 1.89 -11.06
N LYS A 45 -0.04 3.08 -10.87
CA LYS A 45 1.28 3.26 -10.25
C LYS A 45 1.36 2.68 -8.83
N PHE A 46 0.29 2.81 -8.04
CA PHE A 46 0.26 2.20 -6.70
C PHE A 46 0.32 0.68 -6.81
N TYR A 47 -0.54 0.08 -7.63
CA TYR A 47 -0.61 -1.38 -7.77
C TYR A 47 0.68 -1.97 -8.32
N GLU A 48 1.29 -1.34 -9.33
CA GLU A 48 2.57 -1.82 -9.88
C GLU A 48 3.67 -1.87 -8.83
N SER A 49 3.82 -0.81 -8.03
CA SER A 49 4.79 -0.77 -6.94
C SER A 49 4.44 -1.72 -5.80
N PHE A 50 3.15 -1.83 -5.47
CA PHE A 50 2.70 -2.70 -4.38
C PHE A 50 2.85 -4.18 -4.74
N ILE A 51 2.62 -4.58 -5.99
CA ILE A 51 2.90 -5.93 -6.50
C ILE A 51 4.40 -6.24 -6.38
N LYS A 52 5.28 -5.30 -6.74
CA LYS A 52 6.74 -5.49 -6.57
C LYS A 52 7.11 -5.68 -5.11
N LEU A 53 6.51 -4.90 -4.20
CA LEU A 53 6.70 -5.07 -2.77
C LEU A 53 6.23 -6.45 -2.31
N CYS A 54 5.03 -6.88 -2.72
CA CYS A 54 4.49 -8.18 -2.36
C CYS A 54 5.43 -9.31 -2.81
N ASN A 55 5.92 -9.27 -4.05
CA ASN A 55 6.85 -10.27 -4.55
C ASN A 55 8.20 -10.28 -3.81
N LYS A 56 8.68 -9.10 -3.39
CA LYS A 56 9.95 -8.98 -2.67
C LYS A 56 9.86 -9.54 -1.25
N GLU A 57 8.73 -9.33 -0.60
CA GLU A 57 8.49 -9.66 0.80
C GLU A 57 7.71 -10.98 0.98
N ASP A 58 7.51 -11.74 -0.10
CA ASP A 58 6.72 -12.99 -0.14
C ASP A 58 5.30 -12.84 0.43
N LEU A 59 4.65 -11.72 0.10
CA LEU A 59 3.28 -11.40 0.54
C LEU A 59 2.27 -11.78 -0.53
N ASN A 60 1.12 -12.30 -0.11
CA ASN A 60 -0.01 -12.52 -1.00
C ASN A 60 -0.76 -11.20 -1.25
N LEU A 61 -0.71 -10.70 -2.50
CA LEU A 61 -1.41 -9.48 -2.92
C LEU A 61 -2.90 -9.49 -2.56
N TYR A 62 -3.56 -10.64 -2.68
CA TYR A 62 -5.01 -10.74 -2.50
C TYR A 62 -5.45 -10.47 -1.06
N ASP A 63 -4.57 -10.63 -0.07
CA ASP A 63 -4.85 -10.32 1.33
C ASP A 63 -5.06 -8.81 1.57
N TYR A 64 -4.61 -7.98 0.62
CA TYR A 64 -4.69 -6.53 0.67
C TYR A 64 -5.74 -5.95 -0.27
N LEU A 65 -6.55 -6.80 -0.91
CA LEU A 65 -7.64 -6.39 -1.78
C LEU A 65 -8.98 -6.71 -1.10
N ASN A 66 -9.92 -5.77 -1.12
CA ASN A 66 -11.32 -6.06 -0.85
C ASN A 66 -11.86 -6.86 -2.03
N LEU A 67 -12.05 -8.16 -1.82
CA LEU A 67 -12.79 -9.06 -2.68
C LEU A 67 -14.28 -8.96 -2.26
N GLU A 68 -14.94 -7.92 -2.75
CA GLU A 68 -16.41 -7.85 -2.81
C GLU A 68 -16.84 -8.10 -4.26
#